data_AF-A0A2N2WUG4-F1
#
_entry.id   AF-A0A2N2WUG4-F1
#
_cell.length_a   1.000
_cell.length_b   1.000
_cell.length_c   1.000
_cell.angle_alpha   90.00
_cell.angle_beta   90.00
_cell.angle_gamma   90.00
#
_symmetry.space_group_name_H-M   'P 1'
#
loop_
_entity.id
_entity.type
_entity.pdbx_description
1 polymer ?
#
loop_
_entity_poly.entity_id
_entity_poly.type
_entity_poly.pdbx_seq_one_letter_code
_entity_poly.pdbx_strand_id
1 'polypeptide(L)'
;MVIATRDRGLPSDEHPNFYDYNYLVVRLEIDNKVYLLDATDKFTSFGLLPFRALNHHGRVFNYNGVSFWQDTRVHQPSTHQINVIAKLDSFGTLQ
;
A
#
# COMPACT_ATOMS: atom_id res chain seq x y z
N MET A 1 -12.35 2.01 5.50
CA MET A 1 -11.59 2.99 4.69
C MET A 1 -11.74 2.60 3.24
N VAL A 2 -11.93 3.57 2.35
CA VAL A 2 -11.97 3.33 0.90
C VAL A 2 -10.69 3.85 0.25
N ILE A 3 -10.18 3.13 -0.75
CA ILE A 3 -8.98 3.51 -1.50
C ILE A 3 -9.22 3.29 -3.00
N ALA A 4 -8.47 4.03 -3.83
CA ALA A 4 -8.29 3.72 -5.23
C ALA A 4 -7.08 2.79 -5.36
N THR A 5 -7.21 1.64 -6.02
CA THR A 5 -6.06 0.76 -6.28
C THR A 5 -5.07 1.41 -7.24
N ARG A 6 -3.82 0.89 -7.27
CA ARG A 6 -2.72 1.44 -8.08
C ARG A 6 -2.96 1.48 -9.60
N ASP A 7 -3.87 0.65 -10.09
CA ASP A 7 -4.31 0.64 -11.49
C ASP A 7 -5.34 1.75 -11.79
N ARG A 8 -5.80 2.48 -10.77
CA ARG A 8 -6.57 3.72 -10.89
C ARG A 8 -5.70 4.94 -10.62
N GLY A 9 -6.09 6.06 -11.24
CA GLY A 9 -5.54 7.37 -10.93
C GLY A 9 -5.81 7.78 -9.48
N LEU A 10 -5.05 8.77 -8.99
CA LEU A 10 -5.26 9.31 -7.65
C LEU A 10 -6.58 10.11 -7.62
N PRO A 11 -7.47 9.86 -6.64
CA PRO A 11 -8.66 10.69 -6.43
C PRO A 11 -8.28 12.14 -6.14
N SER A 12 -9.17 13.07 -6.44
CA SER A 12 -8.97 14.48 -6.07
C SER A 12 -9.06 14.65 -4.56
N ASP A 13 -8.09 15.35 -3.97
CA ASP A 13 -8.09 15.70 -2.54
C ASP A 13 -9.14 16.77 -2.21
N GLU A 14 -9.36 17.70 -3.14
CA GLU A 14 -10.28 18.85 -2.99
C GLU A 14 -11.74 18.45 -3.22
N HIS A 15 -11.98 17.62 -4.23
CA HIS A 15 -13.31 17.19 -4.66
C HIS A 15 -13.37 15.67 -4.86
N PRO A 16 -13.23 14.86 -3.79
CA PRO A 16 -13.22 13.42 -3.89
C PRO A 16 -14.58 12.88 -4.33
N ASN A 17 -14.63 12.10 -5.41
CA ASN A 17 -15.83 11.39 -5.82
C ASN A 17 -15.81 9.96 -5.26
N PHE A 18 -16.94 9.48 -4.74
CA PHE A 18 -17.07 8.11 -4.25
C PHE A 18 -16.72 7.07 -5.32
N TYR A 19 -17.03 7.36 -6.60
CA TYR A 19 -16.74 6.46 -7.72
C TYR A 19 -15.26 6.32 -8.06
N ASP A 20 -14.40 7.20 -7.54
CA ASP A 20 -12.95 7.11 -7.76
C ASP A 20 -12.35 5.93 -6.99
N TYR A 21 -12.96 5.57 -5.86
CA TYR A 21 -12.55 4.46 -5.02
C TYR A 21 -13.15 3.14 -5.48
N ASN A 22 -12.38 2.06 -5.37
CA ASN A 22 -12.79 0.73 -5.82
C ASN A 22 -12.37 -0.39 -4.88
N TYR A 23 -11.94 -0.04 -3.66
CA TYR A 23 -11.33 -1.02 -2.79
C TYR A 23 -11.55 -0.65 -1.32
N LEU A 24 -11.82 -1.68 -0.51
CA LEU A 24 -12.18 -1.54 0.90
C LEU A 24 -11.06 -2.09 1.78
N VAL A 25 -10.65 -1.29 2.76
CA VAL A 25 -9.62 -1.63 3.75
C VAL A 25 -10.15 -1.33 5.15
N VAL A 26 -9.85 -2.21 6.11
CA VAL A 26 -10.16 -1.98 7.52
C VAL A 26 -9.02 -1.19 8.16
N ARG A 27 -9.36 -0.07 8.81
CA ARG A 27 -8.45 0.65 9.71
C ARG A 27 -8.80 0.25 11.13
N LEU A 28 -7.88 -0.42 11.81
CA LEU A 28 -8.04 -0.89 13.17
C LEU A 28 -7.04 -0.16 14.07
N GLU A 29 -7.48 0.26 15.25
CA GLU A 29 -6.63 0.93 16.24
C GLU A 29 -6.63 0.10 17.53
N ILE A 30 -5.46 -0.37 17.96
CA ILE A 30 -5.25 -1.15 19.18
C ILE A 30 -4.07 -0.52 19.91
N ASP A 31 -4.22 -0.18 21.18
CA ASP A 31 -3.18 0.42 22.02
C ASP A 31 -2.47 1.61 21.34
N ASN A 32 -3.25 2.53 20.77
CA ASN A 32 -2.78 3.71 20.03
C ASN A 32 -1.94 3.40 18.77
N LYS A 33 -1.96 2.15 18.29
CA LYS A 33 -1.30 1.74 17.06
C LYS A 33 -2.33 1.42 15.98
N VAL A 34 -2.12 2.00 14.81
CA VAL A 34 -2.98 1.80 13.64
C VAL A 34 -2.49 0.62 12.81
N TYR A 35 -3.43 -0.24 12.43
CA TYR A 35 -3.24 -1.36 11.52
C TYR A 35 -4.18 -1.20 10.32
N LEU A 36 -3.64 -1.43 9.12
CA LEU A 36 -4.42 -1.49 7.89
C LEU A 36 -4.56 -2.96 7.50
N LEU A 37 -5.79 -3.45 7.41
CA LEU A 37 -6.10 -4.86 7.19
C LEU A 37 -6.88 -5.05 5.90
N ASP A 38 -6.44 -6.04 5.14
CA ASP A 38 -7.01 -6.47 3.87
C ASP A 38 -7.50 -7.91 3.99
N ALA A 39 -8.76 -8.17 3.61
CA ALA A 39 -9.36 -9.50 3.68
C ALA A 39 -9.40 -10.22 2.32
N THR A 40 -8.81 -9.63 1.28
CA THR A 40 -8.89 -10.12 -0.10
C THR A 40 -7.69 -10.96 -0.51
N ASP A 41 -6.59 -10.94 0.26
CA ASP A 41 -5.39 -11.74 0.01
C ASP A 41 -4.90 -12.45 1.29
N LYS A 42 -5.06 -13.78 1.31
CA LYS A 42 -4.64 -14.65 2.42
C LYS A 42 -3.13 -14.74 2.64
N PHE A 43 -2.32 -14.31 1.66
CA PHE A 43 -0.87 -14.33 1.74
C PHE A 43 -0.28 -12.99 2.16
N THR A 44 -1.10 -11.94 2.23
CA THR A 44 -0.67 -10.65 2.78
C THR A 44 -0.50 -10.78 4.28
N SER A 45 0.68 -10.38 4.79
CA SER A 45 0.95 -10.41 6.22
C SER A 45 0.09 -9.40 6.99
N PHE A 46 -0.20 -9.70 8.25
CA PHE A 46 -0.99 -8.83 9.11
C PHE A 46 -0.44 -7.41 9.15
N GLY A 47 -1.32 -6.42 8.98
CA GLY A 47 -0.96 -5.00 9.00
C GLY A 47 -0.29 -4.48 7.73
N LEU A 48 -0.11 -5.32 6.71
CA LEU A 48 0.33 -4.90 5.38
C LEU A 48 -0.85 -4.88 4.42
N LEU A 49 -0.73 -4.03 3.40
CA LEU A 49 -1.63 -4.03 2.26
C LEU A 49 -0.95 -4.69 1.06
N PRO A 50 -1.70 -5.43 0.22
CA PRO A 50 -1.14 -5.98 -1.01
C PRO A 50 -0.69 -4.86 -1.93
N PHE A 51 0.27 -5.13 -2.82
CA PHE A 51 0.87 -4.12 -3.70
C PHE A 51 -0.18 -3.28 -4.44
N ARG A 52 -1.25 -3.90 -4.97
CA ARG A 52 -2.37 -3.22 -5.66
C ARG A 52 -3.07 -2.14 -4.82
N ALA A 53 -3.04 -2.24 -3.50
CA ALA A 53 -3.68 -1.32 -2.56
C ALA A 53 -2.76 -0.20 -2.06
N LEU A 54 -1.48 -0.19 -2.46
CA LEU A 54 -0.50 0.84 -2.08
C LEU A 54 -0.56 2.03 -3.04
N ASN A 55 -1.55 2.91 -2.87
CA ASN A 55 -1.81 4.03 -3.78
C ASN A 55 -1.96 5.37 -3.03
N HIS A 56 -0.87 5.83 -2.41
CA HIS A 56 -0.79 7.10 -1.69
C HIS A 56 -1.62 7.14 -0.40
N HIS A 57 -2.93 7.41 -0.45
CA HIS A 57 -3.79 7.52 0.74
C HIS A 57 -5.20 6.96 0.51
N GLY A 58 -5.93 6.79 1.60
CA GLY A 58 -7.33 6.36 1.62
C GLY A 58 -8.22 7.30 2.43
N ARG A 59 -9.52 7.28 2.13
CA ARG A 59 -10.51 8.05 2.88
C ARG A 59 -11.13 7.20 3.99
N VAL A 60 -10.99 7.64 5.23
CA VAL A 60 -11.63 7.04 6.40
C VAL A 60 -12.94 7.74 6.65
N PHE A 61 -14.02 6.97 6.85
CA PHE A 61 -15.30 7.46 7.31
C PHE A 61 -15.53 6.93 8.71
N ASN A 62 -15.76 7.84 9.65
CA ASN A 62 -16.12 7.49 11.02
C ASN A 62 -17.63 7.64 11.22
N TYR A 63 -18.21 6.88 12.14
CA TYR A 63 -19.63 6.88 12.46
C TYR A 63 -20.15 8.24 12.93
N ASN A 64 -19.27 9.08 13.48
CA ASN A 64 -19.58 10.43 13.92
C ASN A 64 -19.59 11.48 12.79
N GLY A 65 -19.46 11.06 11.53
CA GLY A 65 -19.49 11.94 10.35
C GLY A 65 -18.17 12.63 10.03
N VAL A 66 -17.14 12.49 10.87
CA VAL A 66 -15.81 13.01 10.56
C VAL A 66 -15.11 12.07 9.59
N SER A 67 -14.55 12.64 8.53
CA SER A 67 -13.73 11.90 7.57
C SER A 67 -12.34 12.52 7.46
N PHE A 68 -11.34 11.68 7.25
CA PHE A 68 -9.95 12.11 7.16
C PHE A 68 -9.15 11.19 6.22
N TRP A 69 -7.99 11.68 5.80
CA TRP A 69 -7.06 10.92 4.97
C TRP A 69 -6.14 10.06 5.83
N GLN A 70 -5.95 8.82 5.41
CA GLN A 70 -5.04 7.86 6.02
C GLN A 70 -4.01 7.43 4.97
N ASP A 71 -2.74 7.60 5.28
CA ASP A 71 -1.64 7.15 4.42
C ASP A 71 -1.63 5.62 4.30
N THR A 72 -1.35 5.13 3.10
CA THR A 72 -1.21 3.69 2.78
C THR A 72 0.22 3.29 2.47
N ARG A 73 1.16 4.25 2.43
CA ARG A 73 2.57 4.00 2.13
C ARG A 73 3.20 3.14 3.22
N VAL A 74 4.05 2.21 2.79
CA VAL A 74 4.81 1.36 3.69
C VAL A 74 5.97 2.18 4.27
N HIS A 75 6.06 2.26 5.59
CA HIS A 75 7.14 2.99 6.27
C HIS A 75 8.47 2.24 6.30
N GLN A 76 8.46 0.94 5.94
CA GLN A 76 9.67 0.13 5.76
C GLN A 76 9.85 -0.20 4.27
N PRO A 77 10.96 0.22 3.64
CA PRO A 77 11.22 -0.11 2.25
C PRO A 77 11.38 -1.63 2.09
N SER A 78 10.80 -2.18 1.04
CA SER A 78 11.06 -3.57 0.65
C SER A 78 12.47 -3.64 0.06
N THR A 79 13.34 -4.47 0.65
CA THR A 79 14.68 -4.74 0.12
C THR A 79 14.65 -6.07 -0.60
N HIS A 80 14.86 -6.04 -1.92
CA HIS A 80 15.09 -7.25 -2.71
C HIS A 80 16.58 -7.32 -3.05
N GLN A 81 17.31 -8.22 -2.39
CA GLN A 81 18.74 -8.40 -2.60
C GLN A 81 18.99 -9.59 -3.52
N ILE A 82 19.58 -9.32 -4.68
CA ILE A 82 20.09 -10.35 -5.58
C ILE A 82 21.61 -10.31 -5.50
N ASN A 83 22.21 -11.36 -4.95
CA ASN A 83 23.66 -11.50 -4.92
C ASN A 83 24.08 -12.28 -6.17
N VAL A 84 24.77 -11.60 -7.09
CA VAL A 84 25.39 -12.24 -8.25
C VAL A 84 26.89 -12.32 -8.00
N ILE A 85 27.44 -13.53 -8.04
CA ILE A 85 28.88 -13.78 -8.01
C ILE A 85 29.27 -14.17 -9.43
N ALA A 86 30.00 -13.29 -10.11
CA ALA A 86 30.52 -13.54 -11.46
C ALA A 86 32.04 -13.35 -11.47
N LYS A 87 32.72 -14.09 -12.36
CA LYS A 87 34.16 -13.90 -12.60
C LYS A 87 34.36 -13.17 -13.92
N LEU A 88 35.17 -12.11 -13.88
CA LEU A 88 35.60 -11.43 -15.09
C LEU A 88 36.82 -12.15 -15.66
N ASP A 89 36.76 -12.58 -16.92
CA ASP A 89 37.93 -13.11 -17.61
C ASP A 89 38.84 -11.99 -18.16
N SER A 90 40.03 -12.36 -18.65
CA SER A 90 41.02 -11.41 -19.17
C SER A 90 40.57 -10.67 -20.43
N PHE A 91 39.44 -11.07 -21.04
CA PHE A 91 38.86 -10.42 -22.21
C PHE A 91 37.69 -9.50 -21.84
N GLY A 92 37.37 -9.36 -20.55
CA GLY A 92 36.26 -8.53 -20.07
C GLY A 92 34.90 -9.21 -20.17
N THR A 93 34.86 -10.52 -20.34
CA THR A 93 33.61 -11.30 -20.35
C THR A 93 33.26 -11.74 -18.94
N LEU A 94 31.99 -11.63 -18.57
CA LEU A 94 31.46 -12.17 -17.32
C LEU A 94 31.13 -13.66 -17.53
N GLN A 95 31.69 -14.53 -16.68
CA GLN A 95 31.34 -15.96 -16.56
C GLN A 95 30.58 -16.24 -15.27
#